data_AF-A0A285L5T8-F1
#
_entry.id   AF-A0A285L5T8-F1
#
_cell.length_a   1.000
_cell.length_b   1.000
_cell.length_c   1.000
_cell.angle_alpha   90.00
_cell.angle_beta   90.00
_cell.angle_gamma   90.00
#
_symmetry.space_group_name_H-M   'P 1'
#
loop_
_entity.id
_entity.type
_entity.pdbx_description
1 polymer ?
#
loop_
_entity_poly.entity_id
_entity_poly.type
_entity_poly.pdbx_seq_one_letter_code
_entity_poly.pdbx_strand_id
1 'polypeptide(L)'
;IKSGDRESYGAVMVARYTGARPSEFASITIQDGKVVIPGAKKSHGGDRGADRVIDLDPKALELVRASLPYLQDAAVVGRVQDRISAAGRRLWPQRKAVPSLYSWRHQMGSDLKASGMSRKEVAYVMGHQSTASVDRYGNRKTAGNGKVPRAADPAAVENVRELHSEPPSAPAAPSANARFAAHDLPDPAALVANLKTSELPVNTGAIKRFSMEKSRERQGVSRDDGLKP
;
A
#
# COMPACT_ATOMS: atom_id res chain seq x y z
N ILE A 1 12.42 -26.75 -13.39
CA ILE A 1 11.44 -25.65 -13.19
C ILE A 1 10.57 -25.58 -14.44
N LYS A 2 9.24 -25.69 -14.32
CA LYS A 2 8.32 -25.66 -15.48
C LYS A 2 8.27 -24.23 -16.05
N SER A 3 7.89 -24.06 -17.33
CA SER A 3 7.81 -22.72 -17.97
C SER A 3 6.94 -21.76 -17.17
N GLY A 4 5.75 -22.20 -16.74
CA GLY A 4 4.86 -21.40 -15.91
C GLY A 4 5.46 -20.97 -14.57
N ASP A 5 6.34 -21.77 -13.97
CA ASP A 5 6.99 -21.37 -12.70
C ASP A 5 7.98 -20.22 -12.94
N ARG A 6 8.70 -20.23 -14.09
CA ARG A 6 9.62 -19.16 -14.48
C ARG A 6 8.90 -17.86 -14.77
N GLU A 7 7.77 -17.92 -15.47
CA GLU A 7 6.93 -16.75 -15.74
C GLU A 7 6.37 -16.15 -14.45
N SER A 8 5.86 -16.99 -13.53
CA SER A 8 5.34 -16.53 -12.24
C SER A 8 6.44 -15.90 -11.39
N TYR A 9 7.60 -16.56 -11.30
CA TYR A 9 8.78 -16.04 -10.61
C TYR A 9 9.23 -14.70 -11.21
N GLY A 10 9.36 -14.64 -12.54
CA GLY A 10 9.78 -13.46 -13.25
C GLY A 10 8.84 -12.28 -13.01
N ALA A 11 7.53 -12.51 -13.07
CA ALA A 11 6.53 -11.48 -12.80
C ALA A 11 6.62 -10.93 -11.37
N VAL A 12 6.86 -11.81 -10.39
CA VAL A 12 7.08 -11.38 -9.00
C VAL A 12 8.36 -10.55 -8.88
N MET A 13 9.47 -10.96 -9.52
CA MET A 13 10.72 -10.21 -9.46
C MET A 13 10.61 -8.84 -10.14
N VAL A 14 9.98 -8.77 -11.31
CA VAL A 14 9.71 -7.50 -11.99
C VAL A 14 8.82 -6.61 -11.14
N ALA A 15 7.69 -7.10 -10.63
CA ALA A 15 6.81 -6.32 -9.75
C ALA A 15 7.54 -5.81 -8.50
N ARG A 16 8.33 -6.69 -7.87
CA ARG A 16 9.03 -6.43 -6.62
C ARG A 16 10.10 -5.36 -6.76
N TYR A 17 10.91 -5.37 -7.82
CA TYR A 17 12.07 -4.47 -7.92
C TYR A 17 11.80 -3.21 -8.72
N THR A 18 10.85 -3.23 -9.65
CA THR A 18 10.56 -2.06 -10.51
C THR A 18 9.30 -1.31 -10.07
N GLY A 19 8.45 -1.94 -9.27
CA GLY A 19 7.11 -1.44 -8.96
C GLY A 19 6.18 -1.38 -10.17
N ALA A 20 6.52 -1.94 -11.34
CA ALA A 20 5.69 -1.85 -12.54
C ALA A 20 4.29 -2.46 -12.39
N ARG A 21 3.32 -1.92 -13.14
CA ARG A 21 1.99 -2.53 -13.23
C ARG A 21 2.10 -3.81 -14.05
N PRO A 22 1.28 -4.84 -13.79
CA PRO A 22 1.27 -6.04 -14.63
C PRO A 22 1.08 -5.71 -16.12
N SER A 23 0.22 -4.74 -16.44
CA SER A 23 -0.02 -4.29 -17.82
C SER A 23 1.18 -3.61 -18.49
N GLU A 24 2.24 -3.26 -17.74
CA GLU A 24 3.45 -2.63 -18.27
C GLU A 24 4.55 -3.67 -18.56
N PHE A 25 4.45 -4.91 -18.06
CA PHE A 25 5.58 -5.86 -18.10
C PHE A 25 6.08 -6.18 -19.52
N ALA A 26 5.15 -6.34 -20.46
CA ALA A 26 5.47 -6.70 -21.85
C ALA A 26 6.27 -5.61 -22.58
N SER A 27 6.19 -4.35 -22.14
CA SER A 27 6.87 -3.22 -22.76
C SER A 27 8.16 -2.81 -22.04
N ILE A 28 8.52 -3.47 -20.94
CA ILE A 28 9.74 -3.14 -20.19
C ILE A 28 10.97 -3.56 -21.00
N THR A 29 11.94 -2.66 -21.09
CA THR A 29 13.25 -2.93 -21.71
C THR A 29 14.38 -2.49 -20.78
N ILE A 30 15.60 -2.95 -21.08
CA ILE A 30 16.81 -2.50 -20.39
C ILE A 30 17.72 -1.83 -21.41
N GLN A 31 18.10 -0.58 -21.16
CA GLN A 31 18.95 0.25 -22.01
C GLN A 31 20.06 0.84 -21.13
N ASP A 32 21.32 0.64 -21.48
CA ASP A 32 22.48 1.17 -20.74
C ASP A 32 22.48 0.86 -19.24
N GLY A 33 22.01 -0.34 -18.87
CA GLY A 33 21.90 -0.76 -17.47
C GLY A 33 20.71 -0.18 -16.71
N LYS A 34 19.86 0.60 -17.38
CA LYS A 34 18.67 1.23 -16.82
C LYS A 34 17.41 0.51 -17.25
N VAL A 35 16.40 0.46 -16.39
CA VAL A 35 15.11 -0.15 -16.73
C VAL A 35 14.17 0.92 -17.29
N VAL A 36 13.77 0.75 -18.54
CA VAL A 36 12.84 1.64 -19.25
C VAL A 36 11.44 1.03 -19.20
N ILE A 37 10.48 1.76 -18.66
CA ILE A 37 9.11 1.29 -18.44
C ILE A 37 8.11 2.25 -19.08
N PRO A 38 7.61 1.93 -20.28
CA PRO A 38 6.54 2.68 -20.93
C PRO A 38 5.22 2.55 -20.14
N GLY A 39 4.51 3.66 -19.98
CA GLY A 39 3.23 3.70 -19.29
C GLY A 39 2.10 3.08 -20.12
N ALA A 40 1.38 2.10 -19.56
CA ALA A 40 0.31 1.37 -20.24
C ALA A 40 -1.06 2.08 -20.28
N LYS A 41 -1.23 3.20 -19.56
CA LYS A 41 -2.54 3.86 -19.33
C LYS A 41 -2.66 5.28 -19.92
N LYS A 42 -1.98 5.58 -21.02
CA LYS A 42 -2.05 6.87 -21.72
C LYS A 42 -3.45 7.09 -22.31
N SER A 43 -4.42 7.55 -21.51
CA SER A 43 -5.74 7.90 -22.04
C SER A 43 -5.70 9.22 -22.80
N HIS A 44 -6.71 9.47 -23.65
CA HIS A 44 -6.91 10.71 -24.43
C HIS A 44 -7.00 12.00 -23.58
N GLY A 45 -7.04 11.88 -22.24
CA GLY A 45 -6.99 13.00 -21.29
C GLY A 45 -5.68 13.08 -20.48
N GLY A 46 -4.70 12.22 -20.75
CA GLY A 46 -3.34 12.34 -20.19
C GLY A 46 -3.22 12.24 -18.67
N ASP A 47 -4.19 11.65 -17.97
CA ASP A 47 -4.29 11.70 -16.50
C ASP A 47 -3.75 10.48 -15.75
N ARG A 48 -3.39 9.39 -16.46
CA ARG A 48 -2.85 8.18 -15.81
C ARG A 48 -1.67 7.57 -16.57
N GLY A 49 -0.65 7.14 -15.82
CA GLY A 49 0.51 6.42 -16.36
C GLY A 49 1.58 7.35 -16.95
N ALA A 50 2.81 7.22 -16.47
CA ALA A 50 3.97 7.95 -16.98
C ALA A 50 5.04 6.96 -17.44
N ASP A 51 5.71 7.30 -18.53
CA ASP A 51 6.96 6.65 -18.92
C ASP A 51 8.03 6.97 -17.87
N ARG A 52 8.91 6.02 -17.59
CA ARG A 52 9.97 6.21 -16.59
C ARG A 52 11.20 5.39 -16.92
N VAL A 53 12.33 5.91 -16.50
CA VAL A 53 13.61 5.23 -16.54
C VAL A 53 14.13 5.17 -15.11
N ILE A 54 14.38 3.96 -14.61
CA ILE A 54 14.79 3.75 -13.23
C ILE A 54 16.13 3.02 -13.15
N ASP A 55 16.91 3.39 -12.15
CA ASP A 55 18.12 2.70 -11.75
C ASP A 55 17.80 1.70 -10.64
N LEU A 56 18.35 0.49 -10.78
CA LEU A 56 18.26 -0.59 -9.80
C LEU A 56 19.65 -0.87 -9.22
N ASP A 57 19.69 -1.46 -8.03
CA ASP A 57 20.93 -2.06 -7.56
C ASP A 57 21.37 -3.19 -8.52
N PRO A 58 22.68 -3.47 -8.68
CA PRO A 58 23.16 -4.41 -9.68
C PRO A 58 22.53 -5.80 -9.60
N LYS A 59 22.26 -6.29 -8.39
CA LYS A 59 21.65 -7.61 -8.18
C LYS A 59 20.18 -7.61 -8.59
N ALA A 60 19.44 -6.56 -8.23
CA ALA A 60 18.06 -6.40 -8.68
C ALA A 60 17.98 -6.25 -10.21
N LEU A 61 18.89 -5.49 -10.83
CA LEU A 61 18.97 -5.34 -12.27
C LEU A 61 19.17 -6.69 -12.98
N GLU A 62 20.08 -7.52 -12.48
CA GLU A 62 20.33 -8.86 -13.02
C GLU A 62 19.09 -9.75 -12.93
N LEU A 63 18.42 -9.76 -11.76
CA LEU A 63 17.18 -10.53 -11.57
C LEU A 63 16.06 -10.07 -12.50
N VAL A 64 15.91 -8.75 -12.69
CA VAL A 64 14.94 -8.18 -13.63
C VAL A 64 15.30 -8.57 -15.06
N ARG A 65 16.57 -8.42 -15.46
CA ARG A 65 17.07 -8.80 -16.79
C ARG A 65 16.80 -10.26 -17.11
N ALA A 66 17.07 -11.16 -16.17
CA ALA A 66 16.82 -12.59 -16.33
C ALA A 66 15.33 -12.94 -16.39
N SER A 67 14.45 -12.07 -15.87
CA SER A 67 13.01 -12.29 -15.79
C SER A 67 12.24 -11.80 -17.02
N LEU A 68 12.69 -10.71 -17.65
CA LEU A 68 11.98 -10.05 -18.75
C LEU A 68 11.66 -10.96 -19.95
N PRO A 69 12.55 -11.87 -20.41
CA PRO A 69 12.26 -12.74 -21.55
C PRO A 69 10.98 -13.59 -21.39
N TYR A 70 10.57 -13.86 -20.15
CA TYR A 70 9.37 -14.66 -19.87
C TYR A 70 8.07 -13.84 -19.84
N LEU A 71 8.13 -12.51 -20.00
CA LEU A 71 7.00 -11.60 -19.80
C LEU A 71 6.70 -10.70 -21.00
N GLN A 72 7.37 -10.91 -22.13
CA GLN A 72 7.22 -10.07 -23.34
C GLN A 72 5.86 -10.23 -24.04
N ASP A 73 5.14 -11.32 -23.77
CA ASP A 73 3.77 -11.52 -24.23
C ASP A 73 2.77 -11.10 -23.15
N ALA A 74 1.92 -10.11 -23.45
CA ALA A 74 0.87 -9.64 -22.54
C ALA A 74 -0.11 -10.75 -22.12
N ALA A 75 -0.36 -11.73 -22.98
CA ALA A 75 -1.23 -12.87 -22.65
C ALA A 75 -0.63 -13.77 -21.55
N VAL A 76 0.71 -13.84 -21.45
CA VAL A 76 1.41 -14.55 -20.36
C VAL A 76 1.07 -13.90 -19.02
N VAL A 77 1.05 -12.57 -18.94
CA VAL A 77 0.81 -11.84 -17.69
C VAL A 77 -0.57 -12.14 -17.10
N GLY A 78 -1.60 -12.28 -17.94
CA GLY A 78 -2.93 -12.73 -17.52
C GLY A 78 -2.87 -14.09 -16.83
N ARG A 79 -2.28 -15.09 -17.51
CA ARG A 79 -2.12 -16.46 -16.99
C ARG A 79 -1.27 -16.51 -15.71
N VAL A 80 -0.28 -15.64 -15.57
CA VAL A 80 0.56 -15.53 -14.37
C VAL A 80 -0.27 -15.03 -13.18
N GLN A 81 -1.12 -14.02 -13.38
CA GLN A 81 -1.99 -13.52 -12.31
C GLN A 81 -2.93 -14.61 -11.78
N ASP A 82 -3.51 -15.41 -12.68
CA ASP A 82 -4.37 -16.54 -12.30
C ASP A 82 -3.59 -17.59 -11.50
N ARG A 83 -2.38 -17.95 -11.95
CA ARG A 83 -1.51 -18.88 -11.22
C ARG A 83 -1.13 -18.40 -9.83
N ILE A 84 -0.76 -17.13 -9.69
CA ILE A 84 -0.43 -16.53 -8.39
C ILE A 84 -1.67 -16.55 -7.49
N SER A 85 -2.84 -16.20 -8.03
CA SER A 85 -4.10 -16.22 -7.27
C SER A 85 -4.45 -17.64 -6.80
N ALA A 86 -4.34 -18.63 -7.69
CA ALA A 86 -4.62 -20.03 -7.39
C ALA A 86 -3.65 -20.57 -6.33
N ALA A 87 -2.35 -20.29 -6.46
CA ALA A 87 -1.34 -20.65 -5.47
C ALA A 87 -1.64 -20.00 -4.10
N GLY A 88 -1.98 -18.71 -4.09
CA GLY A 88 -2.35 -17.99 -2.87
C GLY A 88 -3.58 -18.59 -2.18
N ARG A 89 -4.64 -18.91 -2.91
CA ARG A 89 -5.85 -19.54 -2.34
C ARG A 89 -5.58 -20.93 -1.80
N ARG A 90 -4.70 -21.70 -2.46
CA ARG A 90 -4.27 -23.02 -1.99
C ARG A 90 -3.46 -22.94 -0.70
N LEU A 91 -2.55 -21.97 -0.58
CA LEU A 91 -1.72 -21.78 0.61
C LEU A 91 -2.51 -21.19 1.78
N TRP A 92 -3.49 -20.33 1.50
CA TRP A 92 -4.29 -19.64 2.51
C TRP A 92 -5.80 -19.73 2.25
N PRO A 93 -6.40 -20.92 2.38
CA PRO A 93 -7.81 -21.15 2.04
C PRO A 93 -8.80 -20.31 2.86
N GLN A 94 -8.39 -19.89 4.07
CA GLN A 94 -9.24 -19.11 4.98
C GLN A 94 -9.11 -17.58 4.80
N ARG A 95 -8.19 -17.10 3.94
CA ARG A 95 -7.99 -15.65 3.73
C ARG A 95 -8.95 -15.13 2.65
N LYS A 96 -9.71 -14.09 2.99
CA LYS A 96 -10.58 -13.36 2.03
C LYS A 96 -9.80 -12.71 0.88
N ALA A 97 -8.56 -12.31 1.14
CA ALA A 97 -7.65 -11.73 0.14
C ALA A 97 -6.30 -12.45 0.20
N VAL A 98 -5.78 -12.83 -0.96
CA VAL A 98 -4.48 -13.49 -1.13
C VAL A 98 -3.52 -12.59 -1.92
N PRO A 99 -2.20 -12.79 -1.80
CA PRO A 99 -1.24 -12.01 -2.57
C PRO A 99 -1.52 -12.05 -4.08
N SER A 100 -1.36 -10.89 -4.72
CA SER A 100 -1.43 -10.71 -6.17
C SER A 100 -0.22 -9.91 -6.63
N LEU A 101 0.01 -9.75 -7.94
CA LEU A 101 1.09 -8.89 -8.46
C LEU A 101 1.02 -7.46 -7.90
N TYR A 102 -0.19 -6.95 -7.64
CA TYR A 102 -0.38 -5.66 -7.00
C TYR A 102 0.10 -5.64 -5.55
N SER A 103 0.13 -6.76 -4.84
CA SER A 103 0.67 -6.83 -3.47
C SER A 103 2.16 -6.46 -3.45
N TRP A 104 2.97 -6.98 -4.39
CA TRP A 104 4.38 -6.60 -4.50
C TRP A 104 4.56 -5.14 -4.95
N ARG A 105 3.70 -4.65 -5.85
CA ARG A 105 3.67 -3.23 -6.20
C ARG A 105 3.33 -2.35 -4.99
N HIS A 106 2.37 -2.74 -4.17
CA HIS A 106 2.03 -2.02 -2.95
C HIS A 106 3.17 -2.04 -1.93
N GLN A 107 3.86 -3.18 -1.81
CA GLN A 107 5.05 -3.30 -0.98
C GLN A 107 6.17 -2.35 -1.45
N MET A 108 6.47 -2.32 -2.75
CA MET A 108 7.43 -1.35 -3.33
C MET A 108 7.03 0.09 -3.00
N GLY A 109 5.75 0.43 -3.09
CA GLY A 109 5.25 1.76 -2.69
C GLY A 109 5.50 2.07 -1.21
N SER A 110 5.37 1.09 -0.31
CA SER A 110 5.71 1.25 1.11
C SER A 110 7.22 1.39 1.32
N ASP A 111 8.03 0.59 0.62
CA ASP A 111 9.50 0.63 0.70
C ASP A 111 10.04 1.98 0.22
N LEU A 112 9.51 2.50 -0.89
CA LEU A 112 9.84 3.84 -1.41
C LEU A 112 9.49 4.94 -0.40
N LYS A 113 8.32 4.88 0.24
CA LYS A 113 7.95 5.82 1.30
C LYS A 113 8.92 5.76 2.48
N ALA A 114 9.46 4.59 2.80
CA ALA A 114 10.42 4.39 3.88
C ALA A 114 11.83 4.85 3.56
N SER A 115 12.22 4.85 2.29
CA SER A 115 13.54 5.26 1.84
C SER A 115 13.86 6.76 2.05
N GLY A 116 12.85 7.57 2.42
CA GLY A 116 12.99 9.02 2.58
C GLY A 116 12.82 9.82 1.28
N MET A 117 12.49 9.16 0.17
CA MET A 117 12.18 9.83 -1.11
C MET A 117 10.99 10.78 -0.99
N SER A 118 11.04 11.84 -1.80
CA SER A 118 9.94 12.78 -1.97
C SER A 118 8.72 12.11 -2.59
N ARG A 119 7.53 12.69 -2.38
CA ARG A 119 6.30 12.16 -2.99
C ARG A 119 6.34 12.16 -4.52
N LYS A 120 7.03 13.14 -5.13
CA LYS A 120 7.26 13.20 -6.58
C LYS A 120 8.13 12.04 -7.06
N GLU A 121 9.24 11.75 -6.39
CA GLU A 121 10.10 10.60 -6.73
C GLU A 121 9.34 9.28 -6.59
N VAL A 122 8.59 9.09 -5.50
CA VAL A 122 7.74 7.90 -5.32
C VAL A 122 6.70 7.80 -6.44
N ALA A 123 6.04 8.89 -6.79
CA ALA A 123 5.09 8.92 -7.89
C ALA A 123 5.74 8.57 -9.23
N TYR A 124 6.91 9.15 -9.53
CA TYR A 124 7.68 8.89 -10.74
C TYR A 124 8.04 7.40 -10.87
N VAL A 125 8.69 6.84 -9.85
CA VAL A 125 9.11 5.42 -9.82
C VAL A 125 7.90 4.49 -9.97
N MET A 126 6.76 4.85 -9.38
CA MET A 126 5.53 4.08 -9.51
C MET A 126 4.79 4.32 -10.85
N GLY A 127 5.29 5.17 -11.75
CA GLY A 127 4.66 5.47 -13.03
C GLY A 127 3.35 6.24 -12.88
N HIS A 128 3.33 7.19 -11.96
CA HIS A 128 2.23 8.13 -11.73
C HIS A 128 2.59 9.50 -12.29
N GLN A 129 1.60 10.18 -12.87
CA GLN A 129 1.75 11.57 -13.32
C GLN A 129 1.44 12.59 -12.22
N SER A 130 0.95 12.14 -11.07
CA SER A 130 0.71 13.00 -9.92
C SER A 130 0.93 12.29 -8.58
N THR A 131 1.15 13.11 -7.55
CA THR A 131 1.36 12.65 -6.17
C THR A 131 0.07 12.14 -5.49
N ALA A 132 -1.11 12.38 -6.07
CA ALA A 132 -2.40 11.94 -5.51
C ALA A 132 -2.47 10.41 -5.31
N SER A 133 -1.87 9.66 -6.23
CA SER A 133 -1.92 8.20 -6.22
C SER A 133 -0.92 7.55 -5.25
N VAL A 134 -0.06 8.33 -4.60
CA VAL A 134 0.92 7.83 -3.61
C VAL A 134 0.22 7.40 -2.31
N ASP A 135 -0.91 8.00 -1.96
CA ASP A 135 -1.65 7.68 -0.73
C ASP A 135 -2.30 6.30 -0.74
N ARG A 136 -2.40 5.67 -1.92
CA ARG A 136 -2.94 4.30 -2.09
C ARG A 136 -1.98 3.21 -1.63
N TYR A 137 -0.72 3.53 -1.37
CA TYR A 137 0.29 2.58 -0.90
C TYR A 137 0.33 2.50 0.63
N GLY A 138 0.80 1.36 1.15
CA GLY A 138 0.85 1.06 2.57
C GLY A 138 1.70 2.04 3.39
N ASN A 139 1.76 1.78 4.70
CA ASN A 139 2.48 2.60 5.64
C ASN A 139 3.99 2.32 5.55
N ARG A 140 4.81 3.35 5.75
CA ARG A 140 6.26 3.25 5.97
C ARG A 140 6.64 2.15 6.96
N LYS A 141 5.83 1.95 8.01
CA LYS A 141 6.06 0.94 9.06
C LYS A 141 6.05 -0.51 8.56
N THR A 142 5.46 -0.77 7.39
CA THR A 142 5.42 -2.11 6.79
C THR A 142 6.45 -2.28 5.68
N ALA A 143 7.40 -1.35 5.54
CA ALA A 143 8.47 -1.46 4.56
C ALA A 143 9.43 -2.61 4.87
N GLY A 144 9.98 -3.21 3.83
CA GLY A 144 11.11 -4.13 3.94
C GLY A 144 12.44 -3.37 3.99
N ASN A 145 13.51 -4.06 4.40
CA ASN A 145 14.86 -3.50 4.51
C ASN A 145 15.66 -3.56 3.18
N GLY A 146 14.98 -3.49 2.04
CA GLY A 146 15.59 -3.63 0.71
C GLY A 146 16.08 -2.31 0.12
N LYS A 147 17.03 -2.37 -0.82
CA LYS A 147 17.33 -1.24 -1.70
C LYS A 147 16.14 -1.00 -2.64
N VAL A 148 15.81 0.27 -2.85
CA VAL A 148 14.69 0.68 -3.71
C VAL A 148 15.20 1.33 -5.00
N PRO A 149 14.45 1.21 -6.11
CA PRO A 149 14.73 1.92 -7.37
C PRO A 149 14.77 3.43 -7.18
N ARG A 150 15.58 4.10 -8.02
CA ARG A 150 15.64 5.57 -8.14
C ARG A 150 15.34 6.00 -9.56
N ALA A 151 14.89 7.24 -9.75
CA ALA A 151 14.84 7.83 -11.08
C ALA A 151 16.26 7.90 -11.65
N ALA A 152 16.43 7.49 -12.90
CA ALA A 152 17.72 7.55 -13.57
C ALA A 152 18.15 8.99 -13.91
N ASP A 153 17.16 9.86 -14.14
CA ASP A 153 17.33 11.29 -14.32
C ASP A 153 16.43 12.02 -13.31
N PRO A 154 17.01 12.75 -12.34
CA PRO A 154 16.25 13.57 -11.40
C PRO A 154 15.36 14.61 -12.08
N ALA A 155 15.76 15.17 -13.24
CA ALA A 155 14.97 16.18 -13.94
C ALA A 155 13.64 15.61 -14.45
N ALA A 156 13.58 14.33 -14.78
CA ALA A 156 12.36 13.65 -15.22
C ALA A 156 11.28 13.61 -14.11
N VAL A 157 11.68 13.74 -12.83
CA VAL A 157 10.77 13.76 -11.68
C VAL A 157 9.97 15.06 -11.62
N GLU A 158 10.49 16.17 -12.15
CA GLU A 158 9.80 17.47 -12.11
C GLU A 158 8.53 17.51 -12.97
N ASN A 159 8.42 16.62 -13.95
CA ASN A 159 7.22 16.47 -14.75
C ASN A 159 6.03 15.85 -13.98
N VAL A 160 6.24 15.41 -12.74
CA VAL A 160 5.17 14.89 -11.87
C VAL A 160 4.40 16.04 -11.22
N ARG A 161 3.08 16.07 -11.44
CA ARG A 161 2.17 17.07 -10.88
C ARG A 161 1.96 16.87 -9.37
N GLU A 162 2.05 17.93 -8.59
CA GLU A 162 1.69 17.88 -7.16
C GLU A 162 0.18 18.09 -7.00
N LEU A 163 -0.53 17.01 -6.67
CA LEU A 163 -1.99 17.00 -6.50
C LEU A 163 -2.37 16.20 -5.25
N HIS A 164 -1.67 16.41 -4.14
CA HIS A 164 -1.95 15.72 -2.89
C HIS A 164 -2.49 16.70 -1.85
N SER A 165 -3.47 16.26 -1.06
CA SER A 165 -3.81 16.94 0.18
C SER A 165 -2.71 16.66 1.18
N GLU A 166 -2.15 17.69 1.81
CA GLU A 166 -1.25 17.48 2.93
C GLU A 166 -2.00 16.70 4.02
N PRO A 167 -1.41 15.64 4.61
CA PRO A 167 -1.93 15.13 5.86
C PRO A 167 -1.90 16.28 6.89
N PRO A 168 -2.91 16.43 7.77
CA PRO A 168 -2.87 17.45 8.80
C PRO A 168 -1.54 17.32 9.54
N SER A 169 -0.81 18.44 9.68
CA SER A 169 0.48 18.43 10.36
C SER A 169 0.31 17.71 11.69
N ALA A 170 1.20 16.78 12.02
CA ALA A 170 1.27 16.27 13.38
C ALA A 170 1.32 17.50 14.31
N PRO A 171 0.52 17.56 15.40
CA PRO A 171 0.58 18.68 16.31
C PRO A 171 2.04 18.85 16.72
N ALA A 172 2.55 20.07 16.55
CA ALA A 172 3.93 20.41 16.91
C ALA A 172 4.20 19.84 18.31
N ALA A 173 5.28 19.06 18.43
CA ALA A 173 5.73 18.64 19.75
C ALA A 173 5.81 19.90 20.62
N PRO A 174 5.22 19.91 21.84
CA PRO A 174 5.20 21.11 22.65
C PRO A 174 6.63 21.60 22.83
N SER A 175 6.86 22.84 22.42
CA SER A 175 8.13 23.54 22.63
C SER A 175 8.52 23.41 24.10
N ALA A 176 9.73 22.94 24.36
CA ALA A 176 10.29 22.74 25.70
C ALA A 176 10.43 24.04 26.52
N ASN A 177 9.96 25.18 26.00
CA ASN A 177 10.06 26.50 26.62
C ASN A 177 8.74 27.06 27.17
N ALA A 178 7.70 26.25 27.34
CA ALA A 178 6.57 26.63 28.19
C ALA A 178 6.80 26.16 29.62
N ARG A 179 7.63 26.88 30.38
CA ARG A 179 7.62 26.78 31.84
C ARG A 179 6.28 27.33 32.32
N PHE A 180 5.37 26.46 32.75
CA PHE A 180 4.21 26.89 33.53
C PHE A 180 4.73 27.53 34.83
N ALA A 181 4.56 28.83 34.97
CA ALA A 181 4.74 29.50 36.25
C ALA A 181 3.66 28.94 37.20
N ALA A 182 4.11 28.31 38.28
CA ALA A 182 3.27 27.60 39.24
C ALA A 182 2.49 28.54 40.19
N HIS A 183 1.83 29.57 39.67
CA HIS A 183 1.20 30.58 40.53
C HIS A 183 -0.27 30.91 40.25
N ASP A 184 -0.94 30.26 39.31
CA ASP A 184 -2.38 30.44 39.09
C ASP A 184 -3.08 29.13 38.67
N LEU A 185 -3.12 28.16 39.58
CA LEU A 185 -4.09 27.06 39.47
C LEU A 185 -5.30 27.40 40.37
N PRO A 186 -6.53 27.45 39.82
CA PRO A 186 -7.72 27.63 40.65
C PRO A 186 -7.91 26.44 41.60
N ASP A 187 -8.44 26.74 42.78
CA ASP A 187 -8.69 25.75 43.84
C ASP A 187 -9.47 24.54 43.29
N PRO A 188 -8.95 23.31 43.44
CA PRO A 188 -9.61 22.09 42.97
C PRO A 188 -11.02 21.91 43.52
N ALA A 189 -11.34 22.46 44.70
CA ALA A 189 -12.69 22.39 45.27
C ALA A 189 -13.74 23.17 44.44
N ALA A 190 -13.34 24.27 43.78
CA ALA A 190 -14.22 25.06 42.93
C ALA A 190 -14.56 24.36 41.61
N LEU A 191 -13.68 23.47 41.13
CA LEU A 191 -13.90 22.71 39.89
C LEU A 191 -14.98 21.64 40.05
N VAL A 192 -15.08 21.02 41.24
CA VAL A 192 -16.03 19.92 41.48
C VAL A 192 -17.46 20.42 41.71
N ALA A 193 -17.62 21.64 42.23
CA ALA A 193 -18.93 22.22 42.55
C ALA A 193 -19.81 22.53 41.32
N ASN A 194 -19.21 22.67 40.12
CA ASN A 194 -19.91 23.06 38.90
C ASN A 194 -20.22 21.89 37.94
N LEU A 195 -19.88 20.65 38.30
CA LEU A 195 -20.30 19.47 37.53
C LEU A 195 -21.77 19.13 37.82
N LYS A 196 -22.69 19.74 37.06
CA LYS A 196 -24.07 19.25 36.98
C LYS A 196 -24.08 17.96 36.15
N THR A 197 -24.24 16.83 36.83
CA THR A 197 -24.21 15.47 36.27
C THR A 197 -25.34 15.16 35.27
N SER A 198 -26.23 16.12 34.98
CA SER A 198 -27.43 15.91 34.16
C SER A 198 -27.26 16.19 32.66
N GLU A 199 -26.08 16.63 32.18
CA GLU A 199 -25.88 17.01 30.77
C GLU A 199 -24.66 16.35 30.10
N LEU A 200 -24.33 15.13 30.48
CA LEU A 200 -23.43 14.32 29.63
C LEU A 200 -24.25 13.71 28.48
N PRO A 201 -23.95 14.00 27.20
CA PRO A 201 -24.69 13.45 26.08
C PRO A 201 -24.44 11.93 25.98
N VAL A 202 -25.38 11.14 26.50
CA VAL A 202 -25.35 9.69 26.38
C VAL A 202 -25.86 9.31 25.00
N ASN A 203 -24.99 8.85 24.10
CA ASN A 203 -25.38 8.40 22.75
C ASN A 203 -26.14 7.06 22.83
N THR A 204 -27.45 7.14 23.09
CA THR A 204 -28.34 5.98 23.29
C THR A 204 -28.42 5.07 22.07
N GLY A 205 -28.16 5.59 20.86
CA GLY A 205 -28.18 4.84 19.61
C GLY A 205 -27.01 3.86 19.43
N ALA A 206 -25.88 4.10 20.10
CA ALA A 206 -24.75 3.17 20.11
C ALA A 206 -25.03 1.96 21.02
N ILE A 207 -25.72 2.18 22.14
CA ILE A 207 -25.98 1.15 23.16
C ILE A 207 -27.02 0.13 22.67
N LYS A 208 -28.07 0.55 21.94
CA LYS A 208 -29.10 -0.37 21.40
C LYS A 208 -28.56 -1.33 20.34
N ARG A 209 -27.66 -0.87 19.46
CA ARG A 209 -27.07 -1.72 18.40
C ARG A 209 -26.20 -2.84 18.99
N PHE A 210 -25.45 -2.54 20.04
CA PHE A 210 -24.59 -3.51 20.71
C PHE A 210 -25.40 -4.59 21.48
N SER A 211 -26.58 -4.24 21.98
CA SER A 211 -27.45 -5.17 22.72
C SER A 211 -28.16 -6.17 21.80
N MET A 212 -28.67 -5.74 20.64
CA MET A 212 -29.36 -6.62 19.70
C MET A 212 -28.45 -7.65 19.01
N GLU A 213 -27.18 -7.30 18.79
CA GLU A 213 -26.21 -8.17 18.12
C GLU A 213 -25.76 -9.33 19.03
N LYS A 214 -25.62 -9.08 20.35
CA LYS A 214 -25.35 -10.11 21.36
C LYS A 214 -26.51 -11.08 21.59
N SER A 215 -27.76 -10.66 21.37
CA SER A 215 -28.93 -11.53 21.53
C SER A 215 -29.10 -12.53 20.38
N ARG A 216 -28.66 -12.17 19.15
CA ARG A 216 -28.71 -13.07 17.99
C ARG A 216 -27.65 -14.17 18.03
N GLU A 217 -26.49 -13.89 18.61
CA GLU A 217 -25.39 -14.87 18.73
C GLU A 217 -25.67 -15.96 19.78
N ARG A 218 -26.56 -15.71 20.75
CA ARG A 218 -26.89 -16.67 21.82
C ARG A 218 -28.03 -17.64 21.50
N GLN A 219 -28.83 -17.40 20.45
CA GLN A 219 -29.97 -18.27 20.10
C GLN A 219 -29.65 -19.32 19.00
N GLY A 220 -28.44 -19.35 18.46
CA GLY A 220 -28.06 -20.27 17.36
C GLY A 220 -27.35 -21.57 17.78
N VAL A 221 -27.13 -21.81 19.07
CA VAL A 221 -26.43 -23.02 19.56
C VAL A 221 -27.30 -23.71 20.60
N SER A 222 -28.14 -24.64 20.16
CA SER A 222 -28.61 -25.77 20.99
C SER A 222 -28.69 -27.03 20.14
N ARG A 223 -28.06 -28.08 20.69
CA ARG A 223 -27.94 -29.46 20.23
C ARG A 223 -29.31 -30.12 20.03
N ASP A 224 -29.38 -31.08 19.11
CA ASP A 224 -30.21 -32.26 19.33
C ASP A 224 -29.44 -33.51 18.87
N ASP A 225 -29.03 -34.30 19.87
CA ASP A 225 -28.50 -35.66 19.78
C ASP A 225 -29.69 -36.60 19.98
N GLY A 226 -30.09 -37.33 18.94
CA GLY A 226 -31.14 -38.36 19.03
C GLY A 226 -30.61 -39.74 18.65
N LEU A 227 -30.12 -40.49 19.64
CA LEU A 227 -29.68 -41.88 19.50
C LEU A 227 -30.84 -42.85 19.88
N LYS A 228 -31.10 -43.83 18.98
CA LYS A 228 -31.63 -45.21 19.21
C LYS A 228 -33.15 -45.43 19.41
N PRO A 229 -33.68 -46.66 19.15
CA PRO A 229 -33.01 -47.97 18.99
C PRO A 229 -32.69 -48.40 17.56
#